data_AF-A0A2V7DRH3-F1
#
_entry.id   AF-A0A2V7DRH3-F1
#
_cell.length_a   1.000
_cell.length_b   1.000
_cell.length_c   1.000
_cell.angle_alpha   90.00
_cell.angle_beta   90.00
_cell.angle_gamma   90.00
#
_symmetry.space_group_name_H-M   'P 1'
#
loop_
_entity.id
_entity.type
_entity.pdbx_description
1 polymer ?
#
loop_
_entity_poly.entity_id
_entity_poly.type
_entity_poly.pdbx_seq_one_letter_code
_entity_poly.pdbx_strand_id
1 'polypeptide(L)'
;MVTALLVVAVLASATVLTWTSRHALLLEAETQGRLLARLLAITARFASEATNEVEGAIGEQMIVEATIVAHLVALAETAGVKPERINAHLRAISRDTVLSEFWITDEKGHAYLRTMADVDFTFSPDPQKQPQAHIFWPLLTGQRRTVVQEARQREVDTQVFKYAAVAGIDKPRIVQVG
;
A
#
# COMPACT_ATOMS: atom_id res chain seq x y z
N MET A 1 61.56 -48.58 -20.27
CA MET A 1 60.32 -49.18 -19.72
C MET A 1 59.84 -48.49 -18.44
N VAL A 2 60.71 -48.26 -17.45
CA VAL A 2 60.34 -47.59 -16.18
C VAL A 2 59.77 -46.17 -16.36
N THR A 3 60.35 -45.37 -17.25
CA THR A 3 59.91 -44.00 -17.55
C THR A 3 58.49 -43.94 -18.13
N ALA A 4 58.13 -44.85 -19.03
CA ALA A 4 56.79 -44.92 -19.62
C ALA A 4 55.72 -45.27 -18.57
N LEU A 5 56.03 -46.18 -17.65
CA LEU A 5 55.14 -46.56 -16.55
C LEU A 5 54.92 -45.39 -15.57
N LEU A 6 55.96 -44.60 -15.28
CA LEU A 6 55.85 -43.41 -14.45
C LEU A 6 54.93 -42.36 -15.08
N VAL A 7 55.06 -42.11 -16.39
CA VAL A 7 54.20 -41.16 -17.10
C VAL A 7 52.73 -41.60 -17.04
N VAL A 8 52.44 -42.88 -17.26
CA VAL A 8 51.06 -43.42 -17.16
C VAL A 8 50.51 -43.28 -15.74
N ALA A 9 51.29 -43.58 -14.72
CA ALA A 9 50.86 -43.46 -13.33
C ALA A 9 50.56 -41.99 -12.95
N VAL A 10 51.41 -41.05 -13.38
CA VAL A 10 51.19 -39.62 -13.15
C VAL A 10 49.92 -39.14 -13.87
N LEU A 11 49.72 -39.50 -15.13
CA LEU A 11 48.51 -39.12 -15.88
C LEU A 11 47.23 -39.71 -15.27
N ALA A 12 47.27 -40.96 -14.81
CA ALA A 12 46.14 -41.61 -14.13
C ALA A 12 45.82 -40.92 -12.80
N SER A 13 46.83 -40.62 -11.98
CA SER A 13 46.62 -39.91 -10.71
C SER A 13 46.11 -38.49 -10.91
N ALA A 14 46.64 -37.75 -11.89
CA ALA A 14 46.21 -36.40 -12.22
C ALA A 14 44.76 -36.35 -12.72
N THR A 15 44.35 -37.31 -13.55
CA THR A 15 42.96 -37.37 -14.04
C THR A 15 41.97 -37.68 -12.92
N VAL A 16 42.28 -38.64 -12.04
CA VAL A 16 41.44 -38.95 -10.86
C VAL A 16 41.37 -37.75 -9.91
N LEU A 17 42.49 -37.11 -9.61
CA LEU A 17 42.52 -35.92 -8.75
C LEU A 17 41.72 -34.77 -9.36
N THR A 18 41.86 -34.54 -10.67
CA THR A 18 41.11 -33.48 -11.36
C THR A 18 39.60 -33.77 -11.36
N TRP A 19 39.21 -35.02 -11.59
CA TRP A 19 37.81 -35.44 -11.58
C TRP A 19 37.17 -35.27 -10.20
N THR A 20 37.83 -35.78 -9.17
CA THR A 20 37.37 -35.66 -7.76
C THR A 20 37.32 -34.19 -7.32
N SER A 21 38.32 -33.38 -7.67
CA SER A 21 38.34 -31.95 -7.38
C SER A 21 37.21 -31.21 -8.09
N ARG A 22 36.94 -31.51 -9.36
CA ARG A 22 35.81 -30.91 -10.10
C ARG A 22 34.48 -31.26 -9.46
N HIS A 23 34.27 -32.52 -9.07
CA HIS A 23 33.04 -32.92 -8.39
C HIS A 23 32.87 -32.24 -7.04
N ALA A 24 33.94 -32.15 -6.25
CA ALA A 24 33.90 -31.46 -4.96
C ALA A 24 33.55 -29.97 -5.14
N LEU A 25 34.19 -29.29 -6.10
CA LEU A 25 33.92 -27.89 -6.41
C LEU A 25 32.48 -27.67 -6.91
N LEU A 26 31.93 -28.58 -7.73
CA LEU A 26 30.56 -28.46 -8.22
C LEU A 26 29.53 -28.66 -7.09
N LEU A 27 29.75 -29.63 -6.21
CA LEU A 27 28.87 -29.86 -5.05
C LEU A 27 28.91 -28.69 -4.07
N GLU A 28 30.11 -28.13 -3.84
CA GLU A 28 30.27 -26.94 -3.00
C GLU A 28 29.57 -25.72 -3.63
N ALA A 29 29.79 -25.47 -4.93
CA ALA A 29 29.14 -24.39 -5.65
C ALA A 29 27.60 -24.53 -5.66
N GLU A 30 27.07 -25.74 -5.81
CA GLU A 30 25.64 -26.01 -5.73
C GLU A 30 25.09 -25.74 -4.32
N THR A 31 25.81 -26.18 -3.30
CA THR A 31 25.40 -25.97 -1.90
C THR A 31 25.39 -24.49 -1.54
N GLN A 32 26.45 -23.77 -1.90
CA GLN A 32 26.54 -22.32 -1.73
C GLN A 32 25.45 -21.60 -2.53
N GLY A 33 25.23 -21.99 -3.78
CA GLY A 33 24.19 -21.42 -4.64
C GLY A 33 22.78 -21.59 -4.04
N ARG A 34 22.47 -22.76 -3.50
CA ARG A 34 21.18 -23.03 -2.81
C ARG A 34 21.03 -22.20 -1.54
N LEU A 35 22.10 -22.03 -0.77
CA LEU A 35 22.08 -21.20 0.44
C LEU A 35 21.85 -19.73 0.10
N LEU A 36 22.54 -19.21 -0.91
CA LEU A 36 22.33 -17.86 -1.43
C LEU A 36 20.90 -17.65 -1.94
N ALA A 37 20.40 -18.58 -2.76
CA ALA A 37 19.02 -18.52 -3.25
C ALA A 37 17.99 -18.53 -2.11
N ARG A 38 18.22 -19.33 -1.06
CA ARG A 38 17.36 -19.38 0.11
C ARG A 38 17.41 -18.09 0.94
N LEU A 39 18.59 -17.51 1.14
CA LEU A 39 18.74 -16.23 1.81
C LEU A 39 18.01 -15.13 1.03
N LEU A 40 18.19 -15.07 -0.30
CA LEU A 40 17.49 -14.13 -1.17
C LEU A 40 15.97 -14.29 -1.07
N ALA A 41 15.46 -15.53 -1.08
CA ALA A 41 14.04 -15.80 -0.93
C ALA A 41 13.48 -15.33 0.43
N ILE A 42 14.22 -15.56 1.52
CA ILE A 42 13.84 -15.09 2.86
C ILE A 42 13.84 -13.57 2.92
N THR A 43 14.87 -12.91 2.38
CA THR A 43 14.94 -11.44 2.38
C THR A 43 13.84 -10.80 1.53
N ALA A 44 13.52 -11.38 0.37
CA ALA A 44 12.45 -10.88 -0.49
C ALA A 44 11.08 -11.02 0.19
N ARG A 45 10.84 -12.16 0.84
CA ARG A 45 9.62 -12.39 1.61
C ARG A 45 9.50 -11.41 2.78
N PHE A 46 10.56 -11.26 3.58
CA PHE A 46 10.57 -10.32 4.70
C PHE A 46 10.30 -8.87 4.25
N ALA A 47 10.95 -8.43 3.17
CA ALA A 47 10.72 -7.09 2.62
C ALA A 47 9.26 -6.88 2.20
N SER A 48 8.64 -7.89 1.57
CA SER A 48 7.22 -7.83 1.20
C SER A 48 6.29 -7.83 2.42
N GLU A 49 6.53 -8.70 3.40
CA GLU A 49 5.70 -8.80 4.60
C GLU A 49 5.75 -7.52 5.44
N ALA A 50 6.96 -6.98 5.69
CA ALA A 50 7.14 -5.75 6.43
C ALA A 50 6.44 -4.55 5.75
N THR A 51 6.53 -4.46 4.42
CA THR A 51 5.85 -3.39 3.66
C THR A 51 4.33 -3.50 3.81
N ASN A 52 3.78 -4.71 3.68
CA ASN A 52 2.33 -4.94 3.82
C ASN A 52 1.84 -4.63 5.24
N GLU A 53 2.61 -4.97 6.27
CA GLU A 53 2.27 -4.68 7.66
C GLU A 53 2.25 -3.16 7.94
N VAL A 54 3.26 -2.43 7.43
CA VAL A 54 3.29 -0.97 7.52
C VAL A 54 2.11 -0.35 6.77
N GLU A 55 1.81 -0.81 5.55
CA GLU A 55 0.66 -0.34 4.78
C GLU A 55 -0.68 -0.61 5.48
N GLY A 56 -0.79 -1.74 6.18
CA GLY A 56 -1.93 -2.10 7.01
C GLY A 56 -2.07 -1.14 8.20
N ALA A 57 -1.00 -0.93 8.95
CA ALA A 57 -0.98 -0.04 10.12
C ALA A 57 -1.30 1.42 9.75
N ILE A 58 -0.78 1.92 8.61
CA ILE A 58 -1.15 3.23 8.08
C ILE A 58 -2.64 3.26 7.76
N GLY A 59 -3.16 2.22 7.09
CA GLY A 59 -4.59 2.11 6.78
C GLY A 59 -5.48 2.16 8.02
N GLU A 60 -5.11 1.43 9.08
CA GLU A 60 -5.82 1.45 10.36
C GLU A 60 -5.82 2.83 11.01
N GLN A 61 -4.67 3.51 11.02
CA GLN A 61 -4.54 4.86 11.54
C GLN A 61 -5.38 5.87 10.75
N MET A 62 -5.41 5.77 9.42
CA MET A 62 -6.24 6.64 8.59
C MET A 62 -7.75 6.40 8.82
N ILE A 63 -8.17 5.19 9.18
CA ILE A 63 -9.56 4.93 9.62
C ILE A 63 -9.86 5.65 10.93
N VAL A 64 -8.92 5.69 11.88
CA VAL A 64 -9.07 6.48 13.12
C VAL A 64 -9.26 7.96 12.78
N GLU A 65 -8.43 8.50 11.89
CA GLU A 65 -8.49 9.90 11.47
C GLU A 65 -9.80 10.23 10.77
N ALA A 66 -10.22 9.41 9.80
CA ALA A 66 -11.51 9.54 9.12
C ALA A 66 -12.70 9.46 10.10
N THR A 67 -12.60 8.59 11.11
CA THR A 67 -13.61 8.49 12.18
C THR A 67 -13.69 9.78 13.00
N ILE A 68 -12.55 10.33 13.42
CA ILE A 68 -12.51 11.60 14.16
C ILE A 68 -13.11 12.74 13.31
N VAL A 69 -12.77 12.79 12.03
CA VAL A 69 -13.33 13.78 11.09
C VAL A 69 -14.84 13.61 10.94
N ALA A 70 -15.34 12.38 10.87
CA ALA A 70 -16.78 12.12 10.78
C ALA A 70 -17.53 12.67 12.01
N HIS A 71 -16.97 12.44 13.21
CA HIS A 71 -17.50 13.02 14.45
C HIS A 71 -17.42 14.55 14.46
N LEU A 72 -16.28 15.12 14.04
CA LEU A 72 -16.08 16.57 13.98
C LEU A 72 -17.10 17.24 13.06
N VAL A 73 -17.31 16.71 11.86
CA VAL A 73 -18.26 17.25 10.89
C VAL A 73 -19.69 17.16 11.42
N ALA A 74 -20.10 16.00 11.95
CA ALA A 74 -21.44 15.82 12.51
C ALA A 74 -21.72 16.80 13.66
N LEU A 75 -20.75 16.99 14.57
CA LEU A 75 -20.87 17.95 15.67
C LEU A 75 -20.94 19.40 15.17
N ALA A 76 -20.10 19.76 14.19
CA ALA A 76 -20.07 21.10 13.63
C ALA A 76 -21.38 21.44 12.90
N GLU A 77 -21.92 20.51 12.11
CA GLU A 77 -23.20 20.70 11.42
C GLU A 77 -24.37 20.77 12.41
N THR A 78 -24.37 19.92 13.45
CA THR A 78 -25.37 19.98 14.53
C THR A 78 -25.35 21.32 15.26
N ALA A 79 -24.16 21.92 15.43
CA ALA A 79 -23.99 23.24 16.02
C ALA A 79 -24.29 24.41 15.04
N GLY A 80 -24.71 24.12 13.81
CA GLY A 80 -25.03 25.15 12.80
C GLY A 80 -23.81 25.86 12.22
N VAL A 81 -22.61 25.26 12.33
CA VAL A 81 -21.39 25.82 11.74
C VAL A 81 -21.49 25.75 10.21
N LYS A 82 -21.24 26.87 9.54
CA LYS A 82 -21.33 26.95 8.08
C LYS A 82 -20.24 26.12 7.38
N PRO A 83 -20.52 25.53 6.19
CA PRO A 83 -19.55 24.73 5.43
C PRO A 83 -18.20 25.41 5.19
N GLU A 84 -18.18 26.72 4.96
CA GLU A 84 -16.95 27.47 4.69
C GLU A 84 -16.00 27.44 5.90
N ARG A 85 -16.57 27.49 7.11
CA ARG A 85 -15.81 27.44 8.36
C ARG A 85 -15.30 26.02 8.64
N ILE A 86 -16.11 25.00 8.37
CA ILE A 86 -15.69 23.61 8.47
C ILE A 86 -14.53 23.34 7.50
N ASN A 87 -14.67 23.73 6.24
CA ASN A 87 -13.60 23.62 5.24
C ASN A 87 -12.33 24.38 5.62
N ALA A 88 -12.45 25.55 6.26
CA ALA A 88 -11.28 26.27 6.78
C ALA A 88 -10.54 25.49 7.87
N HIS A 89 -11.26 24.78 8.75
CA HIS A 89 -10.67 23.90 9.76
C HIS A 89 -10.04 22.65 9.14
N LEU A 90 -10.70 22.00 8.18
CA LEU A 90 -10.12 20.86 7.45
C LEU A 90 -8.82 21.25 6.74
N ARG A 91 -8.79 22.42 6.07
CA ARG A 91 -7.56 22.95 5.47
C ARG A 91 -6.48 23.29 6.51
N ALA A 92 -6.84 23.65 7.74
CA ALA A 92 -5.86 23.86 8.79
C ALA A 92 -5.23 22.53 9.23
N ILE A 93 -6.06 21.49 9.43
CA ILE A 93 -5.58 20.14 9.72
C ILE A 93 -4.64 19.66 8.62
N SER A 94 -4.96 19.88 7.34
CA SER A 94 -4.06 19.48 6.25
C SER A 94 -2.74 20.25 6.20
N ARG A 95 -2.69 21.48 6.73
CA ARG A 95 -1.41 22.22 6.82
C ARG A 95 -0.55 21.76 7.99
N ASP A 96 -1.18 21.29 9.06
CA ASP A 96 -0.52 20.99 10.33
C ASP A 96 -0.20 19.48 10.48
N THR A 97 -0.62 18.64 9.53
CA THR A 97 -0.46 17.18 9.57
C THR A 97 0.00 16.61 8.23
N VAL A 98 0.22 15.30 8.17
CA VAL A 98 0.56 14.58 6.94
C VAL A 98 -0.65 14.32 6.02
N LEU A 99 -1.88 14.53 6.52
CA LEU A 99 -3.09 14.42 5.71
C LEU A 99 -3.15 15.58 4.73
N SER A 100 -3.18 15.28 3.44
CA SER A 100 -3.27 16.31 2.41
C SER A 100 -4.73 16.62 2.06
N GLU A 101 -5.63 15.65 2.23
CA GLU A 101 -6.96 15.69 1.64
C GLU A 101 -8.07 15.23 2.57
N PHE A 102 -9.16 15.97 2.48
CA PHE A 102 -10.44 15.61 3.05
C PHE A 102 -11.49 15.64 1.95
N TRP A 103 -12.32 14.60 1.87
CA TRP A 103 -13.46 14.53 0.97
C TRP A 103 -14.67 14.04 1.77
N ILE A 104 -15.63 14.94 2.02
CA ILE A 104 -16.85 14.62 2.75
C ILE A 104 -18.06 14.92 1.89
N THR A 105 -18.94 13.93 1.75
CA THR A 105 -20.06 13.99 0.83
C THR A 105 -21.38 14.35 1.50
N ASP A 106 -22.32 14.80 0.69
CA ASP A 106 -23.74 14.71 1.00
C ASP A 106 -24.27 13.28 0.80
N GLU A 107 -25.58 13.07 0.99
CA GLU A 107 -26.27 11.78 0.83
C GLU A 107 -26.30 11.28 -0.64
N LYS A 108 -25.97 12.14 -1.60
CA LYS A 108 -25.91 11.82 -3.03
C LYS A 108 -24.48 11.47 -3.49
N GLY A 109 -23.50 11.57 -2.58
CA GLY A 109 -22.10 11.31 -2.88
C GLY A 109 -21.35 12.52 -3.43
N HIS A 110 -21.93 13.72 -3.41
CA HIS A 110 -21.25 14.94 -3.85
C HIS A 110 -20.37 15.50 -2.72
N ALA A 111 -19.08 15.69 -2.97
CA ALA A 111 -18.10 16.12 -1.97
C ALA A 111 -18.16 17.64 -1.72
N TYR A 112 -19.08 18.11 -0.87
CA TYR A 112 -19.25 19.54 -0.59
C TYR A 112 -18.30 20.11 0.47
N LEU A 113 -17.72 19.26 1.34
CA LEU A 113 -16.60 19.65 2.20
C LEU A 113 -15.33 18.99 1.68
N ARG A 114 -14.38 19.82 1.28
CA ARG A 114 -13.13 19.39 0.63
C ARG A 114 -12.02 20.41 0.79
N THR A 115 -10.78 19.93 0.88
CA THR A 115 -9.60 20.81 0.93
C THR A 115 -9.21 21.32 -0.45
N MET A 116 -9.38 20.50 -1.49
CA MET A 116 -9.26 20.89 -2.89
C MET A 116 -10.55 21.54 -3.40
N ALA A 117 -10.65 22.86 -3.24
CA ALA A 117 -11.86 23.59 -3.59
C ALA A 117 -12.14 23.65 -5.09
N ASP A 118 -11.09 23.58 -5.91
CA ASP A 118 -11.08 23.65 -7.37
C ASP A 118 -11.56 22.37 -8.06
N VAL A 119 -11.57 21.24 -7.35
CA VAL A 119 -12.02 19.95 -7.89
C VAL A 119 -13.43 19.64 -7.43
N ASP A 120 -14.37 19.69 -8.36
CA ASP A 120 -15.76 19.30 -8.10
C ASP A 120 -15.97 17.80 -8.31
N PHE A 121 -15.99 17.06 -7.20
CA PHE A 121 -16.00 15.60 -7.21
C PHE A 121 -17.31 15.02 -6.66
N THR A 122 -17.85 14.01 -7.36
CA THR A 122 -19.03 13.25 -6.91
C THR A 122 -18.73 11.77 -7.08
N PHE A 123 -18.83 10.99 -6.00
CA PHE A 123 -18.59 9.55 -6.03
C PHE A 123 -19.62 8.84 -6.90
N SER A 124 -19.22 7.74 -7.53
CA SER A 124 -20.06 6.93 -8.41
C SER A 124 -19.82 5.44 -8.13
N PRO A 125 -20.87 4.60 -8.12
CA PRO A 125 -20.70 3.15 -8.02
C PRO A 125 -20.09 2.51 -9.27
N ASP A 126 -19.98 3.26 -10.37
CA ASP A 126 -19.60 2.74 -11.68
C ASP A 126 -18.06 2.64 -11.81
N PRO A 127 -17.49 1.43 -11.86
CA PRO A 127 -16.04 1.24 -11.96
C PRO A 127 -15.48 1.69 -13.32
N GLN A 128 -16.32 1.88 -14.35
CA GLN A 128 -15.86 2.44 -15.63
C GLN A 128 -15.73 3.96 -15.56
N LYS A 129 -16.56 4.63 -14.74
CA LYS A 129 -16.47 6.08 -14.52
C LYS A 129 -15.42 6.45 -13.48
N GLN A 130 -15.30 5.64 -12.42
CA GLN A 130 -14.37 5.87 -11.32
C GLN A 130 -13.64 4.56 -10.96
N PRO A 131 -12.64 4.16 -11.76
CA PRO A 131 -11.84 2.96 -11.50
C PRO A 131 -11.29 2.86 -10.08
N GLN A 132 -10.95 4.00 -9.45
CA GLN A 132 -10.40 4.06 -8.10
C GLN A 132 -11.46 4.37 -7.05
N ALA A 133 -12.30 5.40 -7.26
CA ALA A 133 -13.18 5.91 -6.20
C ALA A 133 -14.48 5.11 -5.99
N HIS A 134 -14.88 4.25 -6.94
CA HIS A 134 -16.14 3.47 -6.80
C HIS A 134 -16.16 2.56 -5.57
N ILE A 135 -15.00 2.15 -5.07
CA ILE A 135 -14.87 1.28 -3.88
C ILE A 135 -15.39 1.94 -2.61
N PHE A 136 -15.52 3.27 -2.58
CA PHE A 136 -16.04 4.02 -1.44
C PHE A 136 -17.56 4.13 -1.44
N TRP A 137 -18.23 3.89 -2.58
CA TRP A 137 -19.69 3.94 -2.70
C TRP A 137 -20.46 3.06 -1.69
N PRO A 138 -20.00 1.84 -1.32
CA PRO A 138 -20.63 1.02 -0.29
C PRO A 138 -20.75 1.69 1.10
N LEU A 139 -19.97 2.75 1.39
CA LEU A 139 -20.10 3.54 2.61
C LEU A 139 -21.36 4.39 2.60
N LEU A 140 -21.71 4.95 1.44
CA LEU A 140 -22.91 5.77 1.26
C LEU A 140 -24.19 4.93 1.33
N THR A 141 -24.13 3.69 0.85
CA THR A 141 -25.28 2.76 0.87
C THR A 141 -25.41 1.99 2.19
N GLY A 142 -24.46 2.13 3.12
CA GLY A 142 -24.44 1.41 4.39
C GLY A 142 -24.04 -0.07 4.29
N GLN A 143 -23.59 -0.54 3.12
CA GLN A 143 -23.09 -1.91 2.93
C GLN A 143 -21.74 -2.14 3.62
N ARG A 144 -20.95 -1.08 3.80
CA ARG A 144 -19.70 -1.09 4.56
C ARG A 144 -19.65 0.11 5.50
N ARG A 145 -18.86 -0.02 6.57
CA ARG A 145 -18.59 1.08 7.51
C ARG A 145 -17.24 1.74 7.30
N THR A 146 -16.29 0.99 6.77
CA THR A 146 -14.90 1.42 6.53
C THR A 146 -14.42 0.88 5.20
N VAL A 147 -13.58 1.64 4.51
CA VAL A 147 -12.88 1.24 3.28
C VAL A 147 -11.48 1.84 3.33
N VAL A 148 -10.47 1.00 3.05
CA VAL A 148 -9.07 1.43 2.87
C VAL A 148 -8.67 1.05 1.45
N GLN A 149 -8.09 2.00 0.73
CA GLN A 149 -7.50 1.80 -0.59
C GLN A 149 -5.99 1.56 -0.45
N GLU A 150 -5.44 0.67 -1.27
CA GLU A 150 -4.00 0.51 -1.40
C GLU A 150 -3.37 1.80 -1.96
N ALA A 151 -2.14 2.10 -1.55
CA ALA A 151 -1.41 3.25 -2.06
C ALA A 151 -1.21 3.12 -3.58
N ARG A 152 -1.66 4.12 -4.35
CA ARG A 152 -1.58 4.10 -5.81
C ARG A 152 -1.56 5.51 -6.39
N GLN A 153 -1.14 5.64 -7.65
CA GLN A 153 -1.27 6.90 -8.37
C GLN A 153 -2.75 7.25 -8.55
N ARG A 154 -3.14 8.46 -8.14
CA ARG A 154 -4.53 8.91 -8.14
C ARG A 154 -5.04 9.30 -9.53
N GLU A 155 -6.35 9.48 -9.66
CA GLU A 155 -6.99 9.84 -10.94
C GLU A 155 -6.81 11.32 -11.30
N VAL A 156 -6.54 12.17 -10.30
CA VAL A 156 -6.50 13.63 -10.45
C VAL A 156 -5.10 14.13 -10.81
N ASP A 157 -4.03 13.40 -10.46
CA ASP A 157 -2.63 13.67 -10.86
C ASP A 157 -1.71 12.42 -10.78
N THR A 158 -0.40 12.59 -10.97
CA THR A 158 0.60 11.49 -10.96
C THR A 158 1.20 11.17 -9.57
N GLN A 159 0.69 11.75 -8.49
CA GLN A 159 1.18 11.50 -7.13
C GLN A 159 0.62 10.20 -6.56
N VAL A 160 1.40 9.53 -5.73
CA VAL A 160 0.98 8.31 -5.03
C VAL A 160 0.24 8.72 -3.76
N PHE A 161 -1.01 8.26 -3.64
CA PHE A 161 -1.88 8.52 -2.51
C PHE A 161 -2.42 7.22 -1.94
N LYS A 162 -2.62 7.24 -0.62
CA LYS A 162 -3.41 6.24 0.09
C LYS A 162 -4.66 6.94 0.59
N TYR A 163 -5.80 6.27 0.48
CA TYR A 163 -7.06 6.83 0.94
C TYR A 163 -7.74 5.86 1.90
N ALA A 164 -8.30 6.38 2.96
CA ALA A 164 -9.18 5.64 3.84
C ALA A 164 -10.45 6.45 4.08
N ALA A 165 -11.57 5.76 4.23
CA ALA A 165 -12.84 6.41 4.43
C ALA A 165 -13.75 5.61 5.36
N VAL A 166 -14.63 6.34 6.02
CA VAL A 166 -15.68 5.80 6.88
C VAL A 166 -17.05 6.31 6.45
N ALA A 167 -18.08 5.56 6.82
CA ALA A 167 -19.45 6.04 6.70
C ALA A 167 -19.72 7.16 7.72
N GLY A 168 -20.59 8.11 7.35
CA GLY A 168 -21.08 9.12 8.27
C GLY A 168 -21.74 8.52 9.52
N ILE A 169 -21.57 9.20 10.66
CA ILE A 169 -22.15 8.77 11.93
C ILE A 169 -23.59 9.26 12.13
N ASP A 170 -24.00 10.28 11.39
CA ASP A 170 -25.24 11.04 11.58
C ASP A 170 -26.21 10.88 10.41
N LYS A 171 -25.68 10.84 9.18
CA LYS A 171 -26.44 10.59 7.95
C LYS A 171 -25.58 9.82 6.93
N PRO A 172 -26.19 9.22 5.89
CA PRO A 172 -25.43 8.57 4.83
C PRO A 172 -24.48 9.59 4.16
N ARG A 173 -23.18 9.38 4.33
CA ARG A 173 -22.14 10.15 3.65
C ARG A 173 -20.82 9.38 3.69
N ILE A 174 -19.92 9.75 2.79
CA ILE A 174 -18.53 9.30 2.79
C ILE A 174 -17.71 10.36 3.52
N VAL A 175 -16.84 9.92 4.43
CA VAL A 175 -15.81 10.76 5.06
C VAL A 175 -14.46 10.13 4.75
N GLN A 176 -13.77 10.68 3.76
CA GLN A 176 -12.49 10.18 3.27
C GLN A 176 -11.34 11.13 3.64
N VAL A 177 -10.21 10.52 4.00
CA VAL A 177 -8.93 11.18 4.26
C VAL A 177 -7.85 10.60 3.35
N GLY A 178 -6.87 11.42 2.97
CA GLY A 178 -5.74 11.06 2.12
C GLY A 178 -4.53 11.96 2.30
#